data_AF-A0A6G8P0W6-F1
#
_entry.id   AF-A0A6G8P0W6-F1
#
_cell.length_a   1.000
_cell.length_b   1.000
_cell.length_c   1.000
_cell.angle_alpha   90.00
_cell.angle_beta   90.00
_cell.angle_gamma   90.00
#
_symmetry.space_group_name_H-M   'P 1'
#
loop_
_entity.id
_entity.type
_entity.pdbx_description
1 polymer ?
#
loop_
_entity_poly.entity_id
_entity_poly.type
_entity_poly.pdbx_seq_one_letter_code
_entity_poly.pdbx_strand_id
1 'polypeptide(L)'
;MSSETNIRASGVAIVIAGSVDGGLNSDVVLSSQALRDRYPRKGSMPAQFVEKLYELREMEVRHLALLPEISPAHLHGLDWGARALVADLLFTRCNADAQRALSDDSHHFVRSTAALVARRAADAAPHPSKATASRVDAIDRREAIAQELAAAGCRMEYDPGAMPGEGHLLIRVADGEMVDEPDDPIAQLAKEWSDLTDAAESDET
;
A
#
# COMPACT_ATOMS: atom_id res chain seq x y z
N MET A 1 19.01 -38.29 9.04
CA MET A 1 18.32 -38.56 7.77
C MET A 1 17.18 -37.57 7.71
N SER A 2 17.28 -36.62 6.78
CA SER A 2 16.46 -35.41 6.70
C SER A 2 15.01 -35.74 6.34
N SER A 3 14.07 -35.15 7.08
CA SER A 3 12.65 -35.16 6.78
C SER A 3 12.38 -34.23 5.60
N GLU A 4 12.08 -34.78 4.43
CA GLU A 4 11.54 -34.01 3.30
C GLU A 4 10.06 -33.70 3.59
N THR A 5 9.79 -32.46 3.96
CA THR A 5 8.44 -31.91 4.03
C THR A 5 7.92 -31.73 2.60
N ASN A 6 7.15 -32.70 2.12
CA ASN A 6 6.48 -32.65 0.84
C ASN A 6 5.30 -31.66 0.92
N ILE A 7 5.56 -30.38 0.69
CA ILE A 7 4.53 -29.35 0.52
C ILE A 7 3.89 -29.60 -0.84
N ARG A 8 2.83 -30.42 -0.86
CA ARG A 8 1.94 -30.51 -2.02
C ARG A 8 1.28 -29.15 -2.21
N ALA A 9 1.67 -28.45 -3.27
CA ALA A 9 0.95 -27.30 -3.78
C ALA A 9 -0.52 -27.70 -3.96
N SER A 10 -1.40 -27.05 -3.21
CA SER A 10 -2.85 -27.26 -3.25
C SER A 10 -3.40 -26.66 -4.54
N GLY A 11 -3.14 -27.31 -5.67
CA GLY A 11 -3.83 -27.02 -6.93
C GLY A 11 -5.29 -27.41 -6.77
N VAL A 12 -6.20 -26.43 -6.85
CA VAL A 12 -7.64 -26.69 -6.82
C VAL A 12 -7.98 -27.50 -8.06
N ALA A 13 -8.42 -28.76 -7.87
CA ALA A 13 -8.89 -29.61 -8.94
C ALA A 13 -10.38 -29.34 -9.17
N ILE A 14 -10.73 -28.70 -10.29
CA ILE A 14 -12.13 -28.38 -10.59
C ILE A 14 -12.66 -29.31 -11.69
N VAL A 15 -13.71 -30.05 -11.36
CA VAL A 15 -14.46 -30.88 -12.33
C VAL A 15 -15.50 -30.00 -12.99
N ILE A 16 -15.41 -29.83 -14.31
CA ILE A 16 -16.43 -29.13 -15.09
C ILE A 16 -17.05 -30.13 -16.07
N ALA A 17 -18.31 -30.49 -15.82
CA ALA A 17 -19.08 -31.32 -16.73
C ALA A 17 -19.44 -30.49 -17.98
N GLY A 18 -18.83 -30.81 -19.11
CA GLY A 18 -19.29 -30.34 -20.42
C GLY A 18 -20.21 -31.38 -21.03
N SER A 19 -21.51 -31.08 -21.13
CA SER A 19 -22.42 -31.89 -21.94
C SER A 19 -22.28 -31.47 -23.40
N VAL A 20 -21.55 -32.26 -24.18
CA VAL A 20 -21.75 -32.31 -25.64
C VAL A 20 -22.56 -33.56 -25.92
N ASP A 21 -23.64 -33.42 -26.69
CA ASP A 21 -24.46 -34.54 -27.13
C ASP A 21 -23.57 -35.58 -27.80
N GLY A 22 -23.31 -36.69 -27.10
CA GLY A 22 -22.43 -37.77 -27.55
C GLY A 22 -21.25 -38.04 -26.62
N GLY A 23 -21.53 -38.55 -25.42
CA GLY A 23 -20.54 -39.17 -24.55
C GLY A 23 -20.01 -38.25 -23.46
N LEU A 24 -20.28 -38.63 -22.21
CA LEU A 24 -19.69 -38.04 -20.99
C LEU A 24 -18.17 -38.27 -20.99
N ASN A 25 -17.40 -37.48 -21.73
CA ASN A 25 -15.99 -37.29 -21.43
C ASN A 25 -15.91 -36.15 -20.41
N SER A 26 -15.87 -36.51 -19.13
CA SER A 26 -15.49 -35.61 -18.04
C SER A 26 -14.01 -35.24 -18.19
N ASP A 27 -13.69 -34.38 -19.15
CA ASP A 27 -12.37 -33.75 -19.23
C ASP A 27 -12.27 -32.78 -18.05
N VAL A 28 -11.68 -33.26 -16.96
CA VAL A 28 -11.38 -32.47 -15.77
C VAL A 28 -10.39 -31.37 -16.16
N VAL A 29 -10.89 -30.19 -16.53
CA VAL A 29 -10.04 -29.02 -16.76
C VAL A 29 -9.81 -28.35 -15.40
N LEU A 30 -8.70 -28.74 -14.78
CA LEU A 30 -8.37 -28.44 -13.39
C LEU A 30 -8.11 -26.96 -13.12
N SER A 31 -7.56 -26.21 -14.09
CA SER A 31 -7.19 -24.80 -13.94
C SER A 31 -7.08 -24.06 -15.28
N SER A 32 -7.00 -22.73 -15.23
CA SER A 32 -6.73 -21.90 -16.42
C SER A 32 -5.42 -22.29 -17.11
N GLN A 33 -4.38 -22.62 -16.34
CA GLN A 33 -3.08 -23.07 -16.85
C GLN A 33 -3.21 -24.38 -17.63
N ALA A 34 -3.90 -25.38 -17.06
CA ALA A 34 -4.10 -26.67 -17.71
C ALA A 34 -4.87 -26.52 -19.04
N LEU A 35 -5.88 -25.64 -19.08
CA LEU A 35 -6.60 -25.36 -20.32
C LEU A 35 -5.72 -24.67 -21.36
N ARG A 36 -4.88 -23.72 -20.93
CA ARG A 36 -3.94 -23.02 -21.80
C ARG A 36 -2.90 -23.95 -22.39
N ASP A 37 -2.38 -24.88 -21.59
CA ASP A 37 -1.35 -25.84 -22.00
C ASP A 37 -1.87 -26.85 -23.03
N ARG A 38 -3.17 -27.18 -23.01
CA ARG A 38 -3.82 -28.01 -24.04
C ARG A 38 -3.86 -27.34 -25.41
N TYR A 39 -3.87 -26.01 -25.44
CA TYR A 39 -3.96 -25.21 -26.67
C TYR A 39 -2.85 -24.16 -26.73
N PRO A 40 -1.57 -24.58 -26.88
CA PRO A 40 -0.42 -23.70 -26.72
C PRO A 40 -0.23 -22.71 -27.87
N ARG A 41 -0.88 -22.93 -29.02
CA ARG A 41 -0.76 -22.08 -30.20
C ARG A 41 -1.90 -21.07 -30.25
N LYS A 42 -1.58 -19.83 -30.62
CA LYS A 42 -2.61 -18.80 -30.84
C LYS A 42 -3.62 -19.29 -31.88
N GLY A 43 -4.90 -19.22 -31.55
CA GLY A 43 -5.99 -19.68 -32.42
C GLY A 43 -6.24 -21.18 -32.43
N SER A 44 -5.47 -22.00 -31.72
CA SER A 44 -5.75 -23.45 -31.63
C SER A 44 -6.87 -23.79 -30.65
N MET A 45 -7.24 -22.86 -29.76
CA MET A 45 -8.31 -23.04 -28.78
C MET A 45 -9.66 -22.76 -29.45
N PRO A 46 -10.59 -23.74 -29.49
CA PRO A 46 -11.95 -23.52 -29.99
C PRO A 46 -12.69 -22.44 -29.19
N ALA A 47 -13.61 -21.72 -29.84
CA ALA A 47 -14.31 -20.59 -29.23
C ALA A 47 -15.00 -20.94 -27.90
N GLN A 48 -15.65 -22.10 -27.79
CA GLN A 48 -16.30 -22.52 -26.54
C GLN A 48 -15.32 -22.69 -25.37
N PHE A 49 -14.05 -23.00 -25.64
CA PHE A 49 -13.01 -23.13 -24.61
C PHE A 49 -12.34 -21.79 -24.30
N VAL A 50 -12.43 -20.80 -25.20
CA VAL A 50 -11.97 -19.43 -24.93
C VAL A 50 -12.85 -18.79 -23.87
N GLU A 51 -14.18 -18.86 -24.04
CA GLU A 51 -15.14 -18.40 -23.01
C GLU A 51 -14.85 -19.12 -21.68
N LYS A 52 -14.63 -20.43 -21.74
CA LYS A 52 -14.33 -21.20 -20.54
C LYS A 52 -13.04 -20.79 -19.84
N LEU A 53 -12.01 -20.43 -20.59
CA LEU A 53 -10.75 -19.93 -20.05
C LEU A 53 -10.96 -18.64 -19.26
N TYR A 54 -11.81 -17.72 -19.74
CA TYR A 54 -12.14 -16.50 -19.01
C TYR A 54 -12.90 -16.78 -17.72
N GLU A 55 -13.91 -17.67 -17.76
CA GLU A 55 -14.63 -18.08 -16.55
C GLU A 55 -13.71 -18.69 -15.49
N LEU A 56 -12.77 -19.55 -15.91
CA LEU A 56 -11.79 -20.17 -15.02
C LEU A 56 -10.92 -19.11 -14.34
N ARG A 57 -10.38 -18.16 -15.12
CA ARG A 57 -9.55 -17.07 -14.58
C ARG A 57 -10.30 -16.24 -13.56
N GLU A 58 -11.53 -15.84 -13.86
CA GLU A 58 -12.36 -15.06 -12.94
C GLU A 58 -12.65 -15.81 -11.63
N MET A 59 -12.94 -17.11 -11.73
CA MET A 59 -13.17 -17.95 -10.57
C MET A 59 -11.91 -18.11 -9.72
N GLU A 60 -10.75 -18.37 -10.33
CA GLU A 60 -9.46 -18.48 -9.62
C GLU A 60 -9.13 -17.17 -8.89
N VAL A 61 -9.27 -16.03 -9.57
CA VAL A 61 -9.04 -14.70 -8.98
C VAL A 61 -10.03 -14.41 -7.85
N ARG A 62 -11.31 -14.76 -8.00
CA ARG A 62 -12.31 -14.62 -6.93
C ARG A 62 -11.95 -15.44 -5.69
N HIS A 63 -11.45 -16.67 -5.85
CA HIS A 63 -10.99 -17.46 -4.72
C HIS A 63 -9.79 -16.81 -4.01
N LEU A 64 -8.83 -16.30 -4.76
CA LEU A 64 -7.67 -15.59 -4.19
C LEU A 64 -8.08 -14.31 -3.47
N ALA A 65 -9.13 -13.63 -3.93
CA ALA A 65 -9.71 -12.47 -3.27
C ALA A 65 -10.37 -12.80 -1.92
N LEU A 66 -10.53 -14.06 -1.53
CA LEU A 66 -10.99 -14.44 -0.18
C LEU A 66 -9.83 -14.62 0.80
N LEU A 67 -8.59 -14.72 0.33
CA LEU A 67 -7.43 -14.96 1.18
C LEU A 67 -6.98 -13.66 1.86
N PRO A 68 -6.62 -13.69 3.16
CA PRO A 68 -6.12 -12.49 3.83
C PRO A 68 -4.85 -11.95 3.16
N GLU A 69 -4.01 -12.83 2.63
CA GLU A 69 -2.78 -12.49 1.93
C GLU A 69 -2.49 -13.51 0.80
N ILE A 70 -1.93 -13.05 -0.32
CA ILE A 70 -1.58 -13.87 -1.48
C ILE A 70 -0.05 -14.07 -1.53
N SER A 71 0.40 -15.33 -1.51
CA SER A 71 1.80 -15.73 -1.59
C SER A 71 2.19 -16.22 -3.00
N PRO A 72 3.49 -16.37 -3.32
CA PRO A 72 3.93 -16.91 -4.61
C PRO A 72 3.34 -18.29 -4.94
N ALA A 73 3.12 -19.13 -3.93
CA ALA A 73 2.54 -20.46 -4.10
C ALA A 73 1.11 -20.39 -4.67
N HIS A 74 0.36 -19.33 -4.37
CA HIS A 74 -1.00 -19.13 -4.89
C HIS A 74 -1.03 -18.68 -6.37
N LEU A 75 0.07 -18.08 -6.85
CA LEU A 75 0.22 -17.70 -8.26
C LEU A 75 0.61 -18.90 -9.13
N HIS A 76 1.14 -19.96 -8.49
CA HIS A 76 1.52 -21.19 -9.15
C HIS A 76 0.27 -21.93 -9.67
N GLY A 77 0.28 -22.33 -10.93
CA GLY A 77 -0.86 -23.00 -11.56
C GLY A 77 -1.91 -22.07 -12.16
N LEU A 78 -1.73 -20.74 -12.06
CA LEU A 78 -2.48 -19.76 -12.83
C LEU A 78 -1.82 -19.55 -14.19
N ASP A 79 -2.64 -19.45 -15.25
CA ASP A 79 -2.14 -18.98 -16.55
C ASP A 79 -1.76 -17.49 -16.50
N TRP A 80 -0.99 -17.04 -17.49
CA TRP A 80 -0.51 -15.65 -17.52
C TRP A 80 -1.67 -14.63 -17.50
N GLY A 81 -2.85 -14.97 -18.04
CA GLY A 81 -4.02 -14.10 -18.00
C GLY A 81 -4.61 -13.97 -16.60
N ALA A 82 -4.75 -15.07 -15.86
CA ALA A 82 -5.12 -15.03 -14.45
C ALA A 82 -4.09 -14.26 -13.61
N ARG A 83 -2.79 -14.47 -13.83
CA ARG A 83 -1.73 -13.71 -13.12
C ARG A 83 -1.79 -12.21 -13.42
N ALA A 84 -2.10 -11.83 -14.66
CA ALA A 84 -2.32 -10.43 -15.02
C ALA A 84 -3.53 -9.84 -14.28
N LEU A 85 -4.63 -10.58 -14.12
CA LEU A 85 -5.77 -10.14 -13.30
C LEU A 85 -5.44 -10.03 -11.82
N VAL A 86 -4.65 -10.96 -11.27
CA VAL A 86 -4.16 -10.84 -9.89
C VAL A 86 -3.29 -9.58 -9.74
N ALA A 87 -2.40 -9.31 -10.70
CA ALA A 87 -1.60 -8.09 -10.71
C ALA A 87 -2.44 -6.81 -10.86
N ASP A 88 -3.56 -6.85 -11.58
CA ASP A 88 -4.43 -5.68 -11.74
C ASP A 88 -5.29 -5.42 -10.51
N LEU A 89 -5.92 -6.47 -9.98
CA LEU A 89 -7.02 -6.36 -9.01
C LEU A 89 -6.59 -6.62 -7.57
N LEU A 90 -5.54 -7.42 -7.35
CA LEU A 90 -5.20 -7.95 -6.03
C LEU A 90 -3.75 -7.66 -5.62
N PHE A 91 -3.03 -6.81 -6.35
CA PHE A 91 -1.60 -6.56 -6.14
C PHE A 91 -1.25 -6.15 -4.70
N THR A 92 -2.05 -5.27 -4.10
CA THR A 92 -1.84 -4.79 -2.72
C THR A 92 -2.12 -5.85 -1.65
N ARG A 93 -2.80 -6.94 -2.02
CA ARG A 93 -3.04 -8.11 -1.15
C ARG A 93 -2.00 -9.21 -1.33
N CYS A 94 -1.13 -9.08 -2.33
CA CYS A 94 0.03 -9.93 -2.47
C CYS A 94 1.09 -9.53 -1.43
N ASN A 95 1.73 -10.52 -0.83
CA ASN A 95 2.92 -10.27 -0.01
C ASN A 95 4.11 -9.83 -0.89
N ALA A 96 5.18 -9.36 -0.26
CA ALA A 96 6.32 -8.79 -0.98
C ALA A 96 6.94 -9.76 -2.00
N ASP A 97 7.00 -11.05 -1.70
CA ASP A 97 7.55 -12.05 -2.61
C ASP A 97 6.60 -12.33 -3.80
N ALA A 98 5.28 -12.33 -3.57
CA ALA A 98 4.30 -12.46 -4.63
C ALA A 98 4.27 -11.22 -5.54
N GLN A 99 4.38 -10.02 -4.99
CA GLN A 99 4.52 -8.78 -5.76
C GLN A 99 5.79 -8.81 -6.62
N ARG A 100 6.92 -9.28 -6.07
CA ARG A 100 8.16 -9.47 -6.82
C ARG A 100 7.99 -10.50 -7.93
N ALA A 101 7.35 -11.64 -7.64
CA ALA A 101 7.08 -12.68 -8.63
C ALA A 101 6.23 -12.18 -9.81
N LEU A 102 5.23 -11.32 -9.57
CA LEU A 102 4.43 -10.69 -10.61
C LEU A 102 5.24 -9.65 -11.41
N SER A 103 6.10 -8.89 -10.74
CA SER A 103 6.95 -7.86 -11.35
C SER A 103 8.02 -8.48 -12.26
N ASP A 104 8.53 -9.66 -11.88
CA ASP A 104 9.55 -10.42 -12.60
C ASP A 104 8.97 -11.56 -13.46
N ASP A 105 7.64 -11.58 -13.67
CA ASP A 105 6.98 -12.67 -14.39
C ASP A 105 7.55 -12.87 -15.80
N SER A 106 7.67 -14.12 -16.24
CA SER A 106 8.04 -14.49 -17.61
C SER A 106 7.25 -13.72 -18.70
N HIS A 107 5.97 -13.44 -18.47
CA HIS A 107 5.07 -12.86 -19.46
C HIS A 107 5.00 -11.33 -19.33
N HIS A 108 5.35 -10.62 -20.40
CA HIS A 108 5.47 -9.16 -20.41
C HIS A 108 4.19 -8.41 -20.00
N PHE A 109 3.01 -8.91 -20.37
CA PHE A 109 1.74 -8.31 -19.93
C PHE A 109 1.60 -8.31 -18.41
N VAL A 110 1.96 -9.41 -17.73
CA VAL A 110 1.87 -9.51 -16.27
C VAL A 110 2.80 -8.48 -15.62
N ARG A 111 4.06 -8.41 -16.08
CA ARG A 111 5.05 -7.43 -15.59
C ARG A 111 4.57 -5.99 -15.79
N SER A 112 4.03 -5.69 -16.96
CA SER A 112 3.59 -4.33 -17.30
C SER A 112 2.40 -3.92 -16.43
N THR A 113 1.44 -4.82 -16.23
CA THR A 113 0.31 -4.58 -15.31
C THR A 113 0.80 -4.38 -13.89
N ALA A 114 1.66 -5.26 -13.38
CA ALA A 114 2.25 -5.14 -12.05
C ALA A 114 2.97 -3.80 -11.87
N ALA A 115 3.78 -3.37 -12.84
CA ALA A 115 4.47 -2.08 -12.81
C ALA A 115 3.52 -0.88 -12.79
N LEU A 116 2.43 -0.91 -13.58
CA LEU A 116 1.44 0.17 -13.58
C LEU A 116 0.70 0.27 -12.25
N VAL A 117 0.33 -0.87 -11.66
CA VAL A 117 -0.40 -0.92 -10.40
C VAL A 117 0.51 -0.56 -9.23
N ALA A 118 1.76 -1.05 -9.22
CA ALA A 118 2.75 -0.65 -8.22
C ALA A 118 3.01 0.86 -8.24
N ARG A 119 3.10 1.48 -9.42
CA ARG A 119 3.20 2.94 -9.56
C ARG A 119 1.97 3.65 -8.99
N ARG A 120 0.77 3.23 -9.38
CA ARG A 120 -0.48 3.78 -8.82
C ARG A 120 -0.56 3.61 -7.31
N ALA A 121 -0.12 2.46 -6.79
CA ALA A 121 -0.10 2.19 -5.35
C ALA A 121 0.96 3.03 -4.63
N ALA A 122 2.08 3.37 -5.26
CA ALA A 122 3.06 4.31 -4.71
C ALA A 122 2.56 5.76 -4.75
N ASP A 123 1.83 6.12 -5.82
CA ASP A 123 1.17 7.42 -5.97
C ASP A 123 -0.01 7.58 -4.99
N ALA A 124 -0.70 6.48 -4.65
CA ALA A 124 -1.87 6.44 -3.76
C ALA A 124 -1.55 6.07 -2.31
N ALA A 125 -0.44 5.37 -2.05
CA ALA A 125 0.16 5.35 -0.72
C ALA A 125 0.37 6.82 -0.35
N PRO A 126 0.06 7.24 0.89
CA PRO A 126 0.47 8.55 1.32
C PRO A 126 1.97 8.60 1.07
N HIS A 127 2.37 9.38 0.06
CA HIS A 127 3.72 9.91 0.04
C HIS A 127 3.95 10.43 1.47
N PRO A 128 5.13 10.24 2.10
CA PRO A 128 5.49 11.15 3.17
C PRO A 128 5.39 12.51 2.51
N SER A 129 4.26 13.19 2.74
CA SER A 129 3.84 14.22 1.81
C SER A 129 4.87 15.32 1.97
N LYS A 130 4.96 16.24 1.02
CA LYS A 130 5.69 17.47 1.30
C LYS A 130 5.22 18.09 2.64
N ALA A 131 3.98 17.84 3.08
CA ALA A 131 3.49 18.14 4.42
C ALA A 131 4.01 17.21 5.53
N THR A 132 4.23 15.89 5.33
CA THR A 132 4.89 15.05 6.36
C THR A 132 6.37 15.41 6.54
N ALA A 133 7.10 15.63 5.44
CA ALA A 133 8.48 16.13 5.51
C ALA A 133 8.52 17.55 6.07
N SER A 134 7.64 18.45 5.61
CA SER A 134 7.51 19.81 6.17
C SER A 134 7.03 19.81 7.62
N ARG A 135 6.27 18.81 8.07
CA ARG A 135 5.83 18.67 9.46
C ARG A 135 6.95 18.14 10.35
N VAL A 136 7.77 17.20 9.85
CA VAL A 136 9.01 16.80 10.54
C VAL A 136 9.97 17.97 10.62
N ASP A 137 10.19 18.70 9.51
CA ASP A 137 11.01 19.92 9.49
C ASP A 137 10.44 21.02 10.42
N ALA A 138 9.12 21.15 10.50
CA ALA A 138 8.45 22.10 11.42
C ALA A 138 8.58 21.69 12.88
N ILE A 139 8.49 20.39 13.20
CA ILE A 139 8.72 19.87 14.55
C ILE A 139 10.18 20.09 14.95
N ASP A 140 11.12 19.76 14.08
CA ASP A 140 12.56 19.95 14.30
C ASP A 140 12.88 21.44 14.48
N ARG A 141 12.27 22.32 13.67
CA ARG A 141 12.44 23.78 13.81
C ARG A 141 11.83 24.29 15.11
N ARG A 142 10.65 23.82 15.50
CA ARG A 142 9.98 24.18 16.76
C ARG A 142 10.82 23.76 17.98
N GLU A 143 11.46 22.59 17.93
CA GLU A 143 12.38 22.14 18.97
C GLU A 143 13.65 23.01 19.02
N ALA A 144 14.23 23.34 17.86
CA ALA A 144 15.38 24.25 17.80
C ALA A 144 15.06 25.64 18.39
N ILE A 145 13.89 26.22 18.04
CA ILE A 145 13.45 27.49 18.60
C ILE A 145 13.26 27.39 20.13
N ALA A 146 12.68 26.30 20.62
CA ALA A 146 12.54 26.09 22.07
C ALA A 146 13.90 26.05 22.79
N GLN A 147 14.92 25.47 22.17
CA GLN A 147 16.29 25.46 22.71
C GLN A 147 16.92 26.87 22.68
N GLU A 148 16.71 27.64 21.61
CA GLU A 148 17.18 29.03 21.50
C GLU A 148 16.52 29.93 22.56
N LEU A 149 15.21 29.82 22.76
CA LEU A 149 14.47 30.53 23.81
C LEU A 149 14.96 30.12 25.21
N ALA A 150 15.18 28.82 25.44
CA ALA A 150 15.70 28.32 26.72
C ALA A 150 17.10 28.86 27.02
N ALA A 151 17.97 28.98 26.01
CA ALA A 151 19.30 29.59 26.15
C ALA A 151 19.20 31.09 26.50
N ALA A 152 18.14 31.78 26.06
CA ALA A 152 17.81 33.14 26.46
C ALA A 152 17.03 33.25 27.78
N GLY A 153 16.83 32.12 28.48
CA GLY A 153 16.11 32.09 29.76
C GLY A 153 14.59 32.23 29.64
N CYS A 154 14.02 31.92 28.48
CA CYS A 154 12.58 31.97 28.22
C CYS A 154 12.05 30.60 27.76
N ARG A 155 10.74 30.36 27.87
CA ARG A 155 10.06 29.18 27.33
C ARG A 155 8.67 29.52 26.82
N MET A 156 8.17 28.73 25.86
CA MET A 156 6.79 28.84 25.40
C MET A 156 5.88 27.96 26.26
N GLU A 157 4.71 28.48 26.62
CA GLU A 157 3.64 27.73 27.28
C GLU A 157 2.31 27.94 26.56
N TYR A 158 1.43 26.94 26.66
CA TYR A 158 0.07 27.02 26.14
C TYR A 158 -0.86 27.59 27.21
N ASP A 159 -1.57 28.68 26.90
CA ASP A 159 -2.65 29.23 27.72
C ASP A 159 -4.01 28.69 27.24
N PRO A 160 -4.60 27.72 27.96
CA PRO A 160 -5.89 27.16 27.59
C PRO A 160 -7.06 28.14 27.70
N GLY A 161 -6.87 29.32 28.31
CA GLY A 161 -7.86 30.37 28.44
C GLY A 161 -7.81 31.44 27.34
N ALA A 162 -6.82 31.42 26.47
CA ALA A 162 -6.61 32.44 25.46
C ALA A 162 -7.56 32.27 24.24
N MET A 163 -7.76 33.37 23.50
CA MET A 163 -8.53 33.36 22.27
C MET A 163 -7.84 32.48 21.20
N PRO A 164 -8.58 31.87 20.26
CA PRO A 164 -7.99 31.17 19.12
C PRO A 164 -6.99 32.08 18.37
N GLY A 165 -5.73 31.66 18.27
CA GLY A 165 -4.63 32.44 17.70
C GLY A 165 -3.78 33.25 18.70
N GLU A 166 -4.13 33.20 20.00
CA GLU A 166 -3.37 33.81 21.11
C GLU A 166 -2.95 32.77 22.17
N GLY A 167 -3.02 31.49 21.83
CA GLY A 167 -2.84 30.34 22.73
C GLY A 167 -1.45 30.17 23.34
N HIS A 168 -0.47 30.99 22.95
CA HIS A 168 0.93 30.76 23.29
C HIS A 168 1.54 31.97 24.01
N LEU A 169 2.09 31.72 25.20
CA LEU A 169 2.72 32.73 26.04
C LEU A 169 4.22 32.49 26.14
N LEU A 170 4.98 33.58 26.10
CA LEU A 170 6.40 33.56 26.42
C LEU A 170 6.58 33.78 27.93
N ILE A 171 7.17 32.80 28.60
CA ILE A 171 7.40 32.80 30.04
C ILE A 171 8.90 32.89 30.32
N ARG A 172 9.30 33.79 31.23
CA ARG A 172 10.68 33.85 31.70
C ARG A 172 10.91 32.72 32.71
N VAL A 173 11.99 31.96 32.51
CA VAL A 173 12.29 30.77 33.32
C VAL A 173 12.71 31.14 34.74
N ALA A 174 13.30 32.32 34.94
CA ALA A 174 13.85 32.75 36.21
C ALA A 174 12.79 32.96 37.31
N ASP A 175 11.65 33.55 36.96
CA ASP A 175 10.57 33.94 37.88
C ASP A 175 9.23 33.27 37.53
N GLY A 176 9.11 32.69 36.33
CA GLY A 176 7.85 32.11 35.85
C GLY A 176 6.85 33.16 35.41
N GLU A 177 7.26 34.42 35.26
CA GLU A 177 6.39 35.51 34.83
C GLU A 177 6.30 35.59 33.31
N MET A 178 5.16 36.09 32.83
CA MET A 178 4.93 36.38 31.43
C MET A 178 5.83 37.52 30.96
N VAL A 179 6.38 37.37 29.76
CA VAL A 179 7.21 38.40 29.13
C VAL A 179 6.33 39.24 28.21
N ASP A 180 5.90 40.41 28.69
CA ASP A 180 5.04 41.33 27.93
C ASP A 180 5.80 42.06 26.81
N GLU A 181 7.07 42.40 27.03
CA GLU A 181 7.95 43.10 26.08
C GLU A 181 9.29 42.37 25.92
N PRO A 182 9.35 41.29 25.11
CA PRO A 182 10.60 40.61 24.80
C PRO A 182 11.47 41.42 23.83
N ASP A 183 12.79 41.20 23.87
CA ASP A 183 13.69 41.74 22.86
C ASP A 183 13.30 41.24 21.45
N ASP A 184 13.49 42.06 20.42
CA ASP A 184 13.08 41.76 19.03
C ASP A 184 13.45 40.35 18.53
N PRO A 185 14.67 39.81 18.80
CA PRO A 185 15.03 38.45 18.38
C PRO A 185 14.19 37.38 19.10
N ILE A 186 13.87 37.58 20.37
CA ILE A 186 13.07 36.67 21.19
C ILE A 186 11.60 36.73 20.79
N ALA A 187 11.09 37.94 20.51
CA ALA A 187 9.74 38.15 19.98
C ALA A 187 9.55 37.38 18.65
N GLN A 188 10.54 37.47 17.75
CA GLN A 188 10.49 36.80 16.45
C GLN A 188 10.49 35.27 16.58
N LEU A 189 11.33 34.72 17.48
CA LEU A 189 11.39 33.29 17.77
C LEU A 189 10.08 32.78 18.39
N ALA A 190 9.53 33.51 19.38
CA ALA A 190 8.26 33.16 20.01
C ALA A 190 7.10 33.14 19.01
N LYS A 191 7.05 34.13 18.10
CA LYS A 191 6.09 34.18 17.02
C LYS A 191 6.23 33.00 16.05
N GLU A 192 7.44 32.71 15.61
CA GLU A 192 7.71 31.58 14.70
C GLU A 192 7.29 30.24 15.34
N TRP A 193 7.58 30.05 16.63
CA TRP A 193 7.16 28.84 17.36
C TRP A 193 5.63 28.70 17.45
N SER A 194 4.92 29.81 17.71
CA SER A 194 3.45 29.85 17.74
C SER A 194 2.87 29.54 16.37
N ASP A 195 3.33 30.23 15.32
CA ASP A 195 2.85 30.03 13.94
C ASP A 195 3.06 28.58 13.47
N LEU A 196 4.17 27.93 13.85
CA LEU A 196 4.45 26.52 13.58
C LEU A 196 3.53 25.56 14.35
N THR A 197 3.10 25.93 15.56
CA THR A 197 2.20 25.13 16.39
C THR A 197 0.76 25.20 15.86
N ASP A 198 0.27 26.40 15.54
CA ASP A 198 -1.06 26.61 14.96
C ASP A 198 -1.22 25.92 13.59
N ALA A 199 -0.16 25.94 12.77
CA ALA A 199 -0.13 25.24 11.49
C ALA A 199 -0.21 23.71 11.67
N ALA A 200 0.42 23.16 12.71
CA ALA A 200 0.37 21.73 13.00
C ALA A 200 -1.02 21.27 13.49
N GLU A 201 -1.75 22.13 14.21
CA GLU A 201 -3.11 21.84 14.70
C GLU A 201 -4.17 21.96 13.58
N SER A 202 -3.99 22.89 12.65
CA SER A 202 -4.91 23.11 11.52
C SER A 202 -4.89 21.97 10.48
N ASP A 203 -3.77 21.25 10.35
CA ASP A 203 -3.61 20.10 9.45
C ASP A 203 -4.27 18.81 10.00
N GLU A 204 -4.74 18.80 11.26
CA GLU A 204 -5.39 17.64 11.89
C GLU A 204 -6.94 17.64 11.77
N THR A 205 -7.53 18.70 11.21
CA THR A 205 -9.00 18.87 11.02
C THR A 205 -9.44 18.82 9.57
#